data_AF-A0A2R6J7G5-F1
#
_entry.id   AF-A0A2R6J7G5-F1
#
_cell.length_a   1.000
_cell.length_b   1.000
_cell.length_c   1.000
_cell.angle_alpha   90.00
_cell.angle_beta   90.00
_cell.angle_gamma   90.00
#
_symmetry.space_group_name_H-M   'P 1'
#
loop_
_entity.id
_entity.type
_entity.pdbx_description
1 polymer ?
#
loop_
_entity_poly.entity_id
_entity_poly.type
_entity_poly.pdbx_seq_one_letter_code
_entity_poly.pdbx_strand_id
1 'polypeptide(L)'
;MTVVAVVLAGGTGTRLYPASSPETPKQFRAVGPGEGSLLSRAVSRAGRFADEVVVLTREAYADRVPEHAPGAAVLVEPEPKDTGPALTYAAFELRERYDDPVLVCLPSDAHVGDDAAFADDVGRAIDLACERGGLVTLGVEPTYAATGYGYLKPGAAVGSAGSGADGGYEVERFVEKPDAGAAARYREHGCLWNAGTFVWTPDAFLSAARESALAPLVAALGAGDPEPFDAIGAVSVDRGLLEEAENVFVVPTGVEWDDLGTWDALERVRPADGDGNVVDGDALALDAEGCVLATDADSHVSVVGVSDLVVAVHDGRVLVVPKHEAERVREAFAELEERGML
;
A
#
# COMPACT_ATOMS: atom_id res chain seq x y z
N MET A 1 24.22 -2.59 10.03
CA MET A 1 22.76 -2.60 9.85
C MET A 1 22.18 -1.20 9.93
N THR A 2 21.72 -0.69 8.78
CA THR A 2 20.91 0.53 8.66
C THR A 2 19.50 0.14 8.22
N VAL A 3 18.48 0.63 8.92
CA VAL A 3 17.07 0.40 8.53
C VAL A 3 16.64 1.48 7.56
N VAL A 4 16.35 1.10 6.32
CA VAL A 4 15.92 2.01 5.26
C VAL A 4 14.46 1.75 4.94
N ALA A 5 13.59 2.72 5.22
CA ALA A 5 12.21 2.68 4.77
C ALA A 5 12.12 3.06 3.30
N VAL A 6 11.51 2.21 2.47
CA VAL A 6 11.23 2.45 1.05
C VAL A 6 9.73 2.66 0.88
N VAL A 7 9.32 3.91 0.85
CA VAL A 7 7.91 4.31 0.73
C VAL A 7 7.51 4.35 -0.74
N LEU A 8 6.65 3.42 -1.16
CA LEU A 8 6.19 3.27 -2.55
C LEU A 8 5.12 4.30 -2.90
N ALA A 9 5.44 5.22 -3.81
CA ALA A 9 4.62 6.38 -4.18
C ALA A 9 4.49 6.55 -5.71
N GLY A 10 4.47 5.46 -6.48
CA GLY A 10 4.34 5.48 -7.95
C GLY A 10 2.90 5.41 -8.50
N GLY A 11 1.93 5.01 -7.67
CA GLY A 11 0.54 4.81 -8.07
C GLY A 11 -0.23 6.12 -8.31
N THR A 12 -1.27 6.07 -9.15
CA THR A 12 -2.20 7.20 -9.35
C THR A 12 -3.39 7.16 -8.37
N GLY A 13 -3.95 5.96 -8.11
CA GLY A 13 -5.12 5.78 -7.25
C GLY A 13 -6.47 6.11 -7.92
N THR A 14 -6.69 5.64 -9.16
CA THR A 14 -7.82 6.03 -10.04
C THR A 14 -9.24 5.83 -9.47
N ARG A 15 -9.39 4.91 -8.52
CA ARG A 15 -10.68 4.60 -7.85
C ARG A 15 -11.14 5.65 -6.83
N LEU A 16 -10.26 6.58 -6.45
CA LEU A 16 -10.59 7.73 -5.60
C LEU A 16 -10.80 9.03 -6.39
N TYR A 17 -11.03 8.97 -7.72
CA TYR A 17 -11.53 10.14 -8.43
C TYR A 17 -12.78 10.70 -7.72
N PRO A 18 -12.94 12.03 -7.55
CA PRO A 18 -12.12 13.10 -8.12
C PRO A 18 -10.93 13.54 -7.25
N ALA A 19 -10.70 12.91 -6.10
CA ALA A 19 -9.54 13.26 -5.27
C ALA A 19 -8.23 12.92 -5.98
N SER A 20 -8.17 11.85 -6.78
CA SER A 20 -6.98 11.52 -7.57
C SER A 20 -7.10 11.92 -9.04
N SER A 21 -5.99 12.41 -9.60
CA SER A 21 -5.78 12.65 -11.03
C SER A 21 -4.36 12.19 -11.43
N PRO A 22 -4.04 12.10 -12.74
CA PRO A 22 -2.68 11.86 -13.19
C PRO A 22 -1.67 12.85 -12.61
N GLU A 23 -2.04 14.12 -12.48
CA GLU A 23 -1.22 15.22 -11.95
C GLU A 23 -1.12 15.18 -10.43
N THR A 24 -2.21 14.84 -9.74
CA THR A 24 -2.26 14.76 -8.28
C THR A 24 -2.76 13.39 -7.84
N PRO A 25 -1.85 12.42 -7.70
CA PRO A 25 -2.19 11.07 -7.29
C PRO A 25 -2.66 11.01 -5.84
N LYS A 26 -3.32 9.90 -5.50
CA LYS A 26 -3.91 9.63 -4.18
C LYS A 26 -2.95 9.93 -3.02
N GLN A 27 -1.69 9.52 -3.11
CA GLN A 27 -0.71 9.68 -2.02
C GLN A 27 -0.44 11.14 -1.64
N PHE A 28 -0.72 12.10 -2.53
CA PHE A 28 -0.58 13.54 -2.24
C PHE A 28 -1.82 14.17 -1.63
N ARG A 29 -2.91 13.40 -1.44
CA ARG A 29 -4.17 13.91 -0.88
C ARG A 29 -4.30 13.63 0.60
N ALA A 30 -4.98 14.55 1.27
CA ALA A 30 -5.44 14.38 2.64
C ALA A 30 -6.83 13.72 2.62
N VAL A 31 -6.85 12.39 2.49
CA VAL A 31 -8.08 11.59 2.50
C VAL A 31 -8.08 10.70 3.73
N GLY A 32 -9.24 10.54 4.36
CA GLY A 32 -9.38 9.71 5.56
C GLY A 32 -8.70 10.30 6.79
N PRO A 33 -8.67 9.55 7.91
CA PRO A 33 -8.23 10.06 9.21
C PRO A 33 -6.74 10.44 9.23
N GLY A 34 -6.46 11.52 9.96
CA GLY A 34 -5.11 12.07 10.11
C GLY A 34 -4.93 13.42 9.42
N GLU A 35 -3.81 14.08 9.71
CA GLU A 35 -3.43 15.36 9.11
C GLU A 35 -2.45 15.16 7.94
N GLY A 36 -2.43 16.11 7.01
CA GLY A 36 -1.56 16.07 5.84
C GLY A 36 -1.96 15.00 4.82
N SER A 37 -1.13 14.87 3.78
CA SER A 37 -1.28 13.86 2.74
C SER A 37 -1.03 12.43 3.23
N LEU A 38 -1.52 11.43 2.51
CA LEU A 38 -1.20 10.03 2.82
C LEU A 38 0.31 9.76 2.81
N LEU A 39 1.06 10.32 1.85
CA LEU A 39 2.52 10.19 1.80
C LEU A 39 3.19 10.79 3.04
N SER A 40 2.78 11.99 3.47
CA SER A 40 3.33 12.60 4.68
C SER A 40 3.06 11.76 5.93
N ARG A 41 1.89 11.11 6.00
CA ARG A 41 1.54 10.19 7.11
C ARG A 41 2.43 8.94 7.06
N ALA A 42 2.60 8.32 5.89
CA ALA A 42 3.45 7.14 5.71
C ALA A 42 4.92 7.42 6.05
N VAL A 43 5.45 8.58 5.65
CA VAL A 43 6.83 9.01 5.96
C VAL A 43 7.00 9.32 7.44
N SER A 44 6.04 10.01 8.06
CA SER A 44 6.06 10.26 9.52
C SER A 44 6.04 8.95 10.31
N ARG A 45 5.23 7.98 9.90
CA ARG A 45 5.19 6.63 10.49
C ARG A 45 6.52 5.89 10.29
N ALA A 46 7.10 5.97 9.09
CA ALA A 46 8.40 5.36 8.79
C ALA A 46 9.53 5.89 9.68
N GLY A 47 9.52 7.19 9.99
CA GLY A 47 10.50 7.82 10.89
C GLY A 47 10.49 7.32 12.34
N ARG A 48 9.54 6.46 12.73
CA ARG A 48 9.52 5.82 14.05
C ARG A 48 10.43 4.60 14.16
N PHE A 49 10.76 3.97 13.03
CA PHE A 49 11.52 2.71 13.02
C PHE A 49 12.72 2.72 12.06
N ALA A 50 12.77 3.65 11.09
CA ALA A 50 13.84 3.71 10.09
C ALA A 50 14.89 4.78 10.44
N ASP A 51 16.15 4.46 10.15
CA ASP A 51 17.26 5.42 10.19
C ASP A 51 17.18 6.38 9.00
N GLU A 52 16.72 5.87 7.85
CA GLU A 52 16.68 6.55 6.57
C GLU A 52 15.34 6.31 5.89
N VAL A 53 14.77 7.35 5.26
CA VAL A 53 13.51 7.25 4.51
C VAL A 53 13.74 7.64 3.06
N VAL A 54 13.41 6.70 2.17
CA VAL A 54 13.49 6.85 0.72
C VAL A 54 12.07 6.73 0.14
N VAL A 55 11.64 7.74 -0.60
CA VAL A 55 10.40 7.69 -1.38
C VAL A 55 10.73 7.18 -2.78
N LEU A 56 10.24 5.99 -3.12
CA LEU A 56 10.34 5.41 -4.45
C LEU A 56 9.14 5.84 -5.29
N THR A 57 9.38 6.60 -6.36
CA THR A 57 8.31 7.16 -7.19
C THR A 57 8.73 7.25 -8.66
N ARG A 58 7.84 7.73 -9.52
CA ARG A 58 8.10 7.99 -10.93
C ARG A 58 8.53 9.44 -11.16
N GLU A 59 9.23 9.69 -12.27
CA GLU A 59 9.76 11.01 -12.65
C GLU A 59 8.71 12.12 -12.52
N ALA A 60 7.49 11.87 -13.00
CA ALA A 60 6.38 12.84 -12.98
C ALA A 60 6.00 13.34 -11.58
N TYR A 61 6.38 12.62 -10.52
CA TYR A 61 6.00 12.91 -9.13
C TYR A 61 7.18 13.33 -8.25
N ALA A 62 8.42 13.13 -8.72
CA ALA A 62 9.63 13.34 -7.95
C ALA A 62 9.73 14.76 -7.38
N ASP A 63 9.46 15.78 -8.19
CA ASP A 63 9.55 17.19 -7.79
C ASP A 63 8.54 17.61 -6.72
N ARG A 64 7.44 16.85 -6.56
CA ARG A 64 6.41 17.12 -5.56
C ARG A 64 6.66 16.43 -4.23
N VAL A 65 7.49 15.40 -4.19
CA VAL A 65 7.78 14.65 -2.95
C VAL A 65 8.26 15.58 -1.81
N PRO A 66 9.15 16.57 -2.02
CA PRO A 66 9.60 17.45 -0.94
C PRO A 66 8.49 18.27 -0.26
N GLU A 67 7.37 18.52 -0.94
CA GLU A 67 6.20 19.22 -0.36
C GLU A 67 5.50 18.36 0.72
N HIS A 68 5.54 17.03 0.56
CA HIS A 68 4.85 16.06 1.39
C HIS A 68 5.78 15.32 2.35
N ALA A 69 7.05 15.15 1.99
CA ALA A 69 8.03 14.38 2.72
C ALA A 69 9.36 15.16 2.84
N PRO A 70 9.35 16.33 3.51
CA PRO A 70 10.56 17.15 3.63
C PRO A 70 11.67 16.35 4.35
N GLY A 71 12.81 16.19 3.67
CA GLY A 71 13.97 15.48 4.19
C GLY A 71 14.05 13.99 3.82
N ALA A 72 13.00 13.41 3.22
CA ALA A 72 13.12 12.08 2.64
C ALA A 72 13.96 12.13 1.35
N ALA A 73 14.81 11.12 1.15
CA ALA A 73 15.48 10.93 -0.12
C ALA A 73 14.46 10.50 -1.19
N VAL A 74 14.69 10.88 -2.44
CA VAL A 74 13.85 10.47 -3.58
C VAL A 74 14.63 9.47 -4.42
N LEU A 75 14.02 8.33 -4.71
CA LEU A 75 14.50 7.36 -5.70
C LEU A 75 13.48 7.33 -6.84
N VAL A 76 13.92 7.65 -8.05
CA VAL A 76 13.05 7.64 -9.23
C VAL A 76 13.20 6.31 -9.95
N GLU A 77 12.09 5.59 -10.11
CA GLU A 77 12.06 4.39 -10.96
C GLU A 77 12.18 4.79 -12.45
N PRO A 78 12.98 4.07 -13.25
CA PRO A 78 13.14 4.38 -14.68
C PRO A 78 11.83 4.33 -15.47
N GLU A 79 10.99 3.33 -15.19
CA GLU A 79 9.69 3.15 -15.83
C GLU A 79 8.66 2.55 -14.85
N PRO A 80 7.39 2.97 -14.92
CA PRO A 80 6.35 2.45 -14.03
C PRO A 80 5.90 1.04 -14.45
N LYS A 81 6.56 0.00 -13.91
CA LYS A 81 6.30 -1.42 -14.21
C LYS A 81 5.77 -2.22 -13.01
N ASP A 82 5.00 -1.56 -12.13
CA ASP A 82 4.42 -2.13 -10.90
C ASP A 82 5.49 -2.45 -9.82
N THR A 83 5.08 -2.98 -8.67
CA THR A 83 5.90 -3.05 -7.46
C THR A 83 7.10 -4.00 -7.55
N GLY A 84 7.04 -5.05 -8.38
CA GLY A 84 8.14 -6.02 -8.51
C GLY A 84 9.41 -5.39 -9.09
N PRO A 85 9.36 -4.81 -10.30
CA PRO A 85 10.47 -4.06 -10.88
C PRO A 85 10.94 -2.88 -10.02
N ALA A 86 10.00 -2.12 -9.44
CA ALA A 86 10.33 -0.99 -8.56
C ALA A 86 11.16 -1.44 -7.34
N LEU A 87 10.73 -2.50 -6.64
CA LEU A 87 11.43 -3.02 -5.47
C LEU A 87 12.75 -3.70 -5.83
N THR A 88 12.85 -4.31 -7.01
CA THR A 88 14.12 -4.86 -7.52
C THR A 88 15.14 -3.75 -7.77
N TYR A 89 14.70 -2.66 -8.40
CA TYR A 89 15.54 -1.48 -8.61
C TYR A 89 15.98 -0.86 -7.29
N ALA A 90 15.05 -0.68 -6.34
CA ALA A 90 15.37 -0.16 -5.01
C ALA A 90 16.34 -1.06 -4.24
N ALA A 91 16.16 -2.38 -4.26
CA ALA A 91 17.09 -3.31 -3.64
C ALA A 91 18.50 -3.19 -4.23
N PHE A 92 18.62 -3.05 -5.55
CA PHE A 92 19.91 -2.91 -6.22
C PHE A 92 20.61 -1.58 -5.87
N GLU A 93 19.91 -0.46 -5.97
CA GLU A 93 20.45 0.88 -5.70
C GLU A 93 20.81 1.08 -4.23
N LEU A 94 19.92 0.66 -3.32
CA LEU A 94 20.08 0.90 -1.89
C LEU A 94 21.14 0.00 -1.26
N ARG A 95 21.40 -1.19 -1.83
CA ARG A 95 22.52 -2.05 -1.42
C ARG A 95 23.87 -1.35 -1.57
N GLU A 96 24.06 -0.56 -2.62
CA GLU A 96 25.33 0.14 -2.87
C GLU A 96 25.41 1.48 -2.11
N ARG A 97 24.26 2.08 -1.78
CA ARG A 97 24.17 3.38 -1.12
C ARG A 97 24.38 3.32 0.39
N TYR A 98 23.94 2.25 1.04
CA TYR A 98 23.95 2.11 2.49
C TYR A 98 24.79 0.90 2.93
N ASP A 99 25.45 1.00 4.08
CA ASP A 99 26.26 -0.09 4.62
C ASP A 99 25.37 -1.11 5.35
N ASP A 100 25.31 -2.35 4.84
CA ASP A 100 24.53 -3.45 5.42
C ASP A 100 23.05 -3.07 5.69
N PRO A 101 22.26 -2.69 4.66
CA PRO A 101 20.91 -2.19 4.90
C PRO A 101 19.87 -3.32 5.04
N VAL A 102 18.84 -3.07 5.84
CA VAL A 102 17.57 -3.79 5.81
C VAL A 102 16.52 -2.84 5.23
N LEU A 103 15.77 -3.30 4.23
CA LEU A 103 14.75 -2.52 3.57
C LEU A 103 13.39 -2.83 4.17
N VAL A 104 12.68 -1.80 4.63
CA VAL A 104 11.27 -1.86 5.01
C VAL A 104 10.47 -1.16 3.93
N CYS A 105 9.86 -1.93 3.04
CA CYS A 105 9.10 -1.43 1.91
C CYS A 105 7.64 -1.29 2.31
N LEU A 106 7.02 -0.12 2.12
CA LEU A 106 5.64 0.12 2.54
C LEU A 106 4.88 1.01 1.55
N PRO A 107 3.55 0.82 1.39
CA PRO A 107 2.73 1.69 0.57
C PRO A 107 2.63 3.09 1.18
N SER A 108 2.60 4.11 0.33
CA SER A 108 2.43 5.51 0.74
C SER A 108 0.98 5.89 1.06
N ASP A 109 0.02 5.02 0.76
CA ASP A 109 -1.39 5.38 0.62
C ASP A 109 -2.36 4.51 1.44
N ALA A 110 -1.84 3.78 2.43
CA ALA A 110 -2.63 3.00 3.39
C ALA A 110 -2.92 3.78 4.68
N HIS A 111 -4.08 3.50 5.27
CA HIS A 111 -4.42 3.89 6.64
C HIS A 111 -3.81 2.92 7.65
N VAL A 112 -3.31 3.45 8.76
CA VAL A 112 -2.79 2.69 9.91
C VAL A 112 -3.27 3.39 11.17
N GLY A 113 -4.04 2.68 12.01
CA GLY A 113 -4.70 3.27 13.18
C GLY A 113 -3.79 3.51 14.39
N ASP A 114 -2.66 2.82 14.49
CA ASP A 114 -1.67 2.97 15.58
C ASP A 114 -0.23 2.86 15.05
N ASP A 115 0.40 4.02 14.82
CA ASP A 115 1.77 4.12 14.33
C ASP A 115 2.81 3.52 15.28
N ALA A 116 2.56 3.51 16.60
CA ALA A 116 3.51 2.95 17.57
C ALA A 116 3.47 1.42 17.55
N ALA A 117 2.27 0.84 17.61
CA ALA A 117 2.11 -0.61 17.49
C ALA A 117 2.58 -1.12 16.13
N PHE A 118 2.34 -0.36 15.04
CA PHE A 118 2.88 -0.70 13.72
C PHE A 118 4.41 -0.71 13.70
N ALA A 119 5.07 0.26 14.35
CA ALA A 119 6.52 0.29 14.44
C ALA A 119 7.09 -0.89 15.24
N ASP A 120 6.42 -1.31 16.31
CA ASP A 120 6.79 -2.51 17.08
C ASP A 120 6.67 -3.79 16.22
N ASP A 121 5.62 -3.90 15.41
CA ASP A 121 5.41 -5.01 14.47
C ASP A 121 6.49 -5.05 13.37
N VAL A 122 6.84 -3.88 12.82
CA VAL A 122 7.94 -3.73 11.86
C VAL A 122 9.27 -4.12 12.50
N GLY A 123 9.53 -3.75 13.76
CA GLY A 123 10.72 -4.17 14.49
C GLY A 123 10.87 -5.69 14.56
N ARG A 124 9.77 -6.40 14.88
CA ARG A 124 9.74 -7.86 14.85
C ARG A 124 10.00 -8.43 13.45
N ALA A 125 9.45 -7.80 12.42
CA ALA A 125 9.68 -8.21 11.04
C ALA A 125 11.14 -8.00 10.58
N ILE A 126 11.79 -6.92 11.03
CA ILE A 126 13.22 -6.66 10.80
C ILE A 126 14.06 -7.76 11.43
N ASP A 127 13.83 -8.07 12.70
CA ASP A 127 14.55 -9.13 13.42
C ASP A 127 14.40 -10.48 12.69
N LEU A 128 13.17 -10.83 12.31
CA LEU A 128 12.88 -12.08 11.61
C LEU A 128 13.55 -12.15 10.23
N ALA A 129 13.52 -11.05 9.46
CA ALA A 129 14.14 -10.97 8.14
C ALA A 129 15.65 -11.21 8.23
N CYS A 130 16.31 -10.61 9.24
CA CYS A 130 17.74 -10.74 9.46
C CYS A 130 18.13 -12.14 9.95
N GLU A 131 17.41 -12.70 10.93
CA GLU A 131 17.72 -14.01 11.51
C GLU A 131 17.53 -15.16 10.51
N ARG A 132 16.53 -15.04 9.61
CA ARG A 132 16.16 -16.10 8.66
C ARG A 132 16.69 -15.88 7.25
N GLY A 133 17.15 -14.68 6.90
CA GLY A 133 17.41 -14.30 5.50
C GLY A 133 16.14 -14.40 4.65
N GLY A 134 15.00 -14.01 5.25
CA GLY A 134 13.66 -14.24 4.71
C GLY A 134 13.01 -13.00 4.09
N LEU A 135 11.98 -13.23 3.28
CA LEU A 135 11.07 -12.19 2.79
C LEU A 135 9.89 -12.09 3.76
N VAL A 136 9.88 -11.07 4.62
CA VAL A 136 8.86 -10.93 5.66
C VAL A 136 7.78 -9.96 5.22
N THR A 137 6.51 -10.26 5.52
CA THR A 137 5.37 -9.35 5.33
C THR A 137 4.59 -9.16 6.64
N LEU A 138 3.76 -8.12 6.71
CA LEU A 138 2.78 -7.93 7.78
C LEU A 138 1.40 -8.48 7.37
N GLY A 139 0.80 -9.26 8.28
CA GLY A 139 -0.48 -9.92 8.07
C GLY A 139 -1.60 -9.34 8.93
N VAL A 140 -2.67 -8.85 8.32
CA VAL A 140 -3.84 -8.27 9.02
C VAL A 140 -4.96 -9.32 9.11
N GLU A 141 -5.65 -9.42 10.25
CA GLU A 141 -6.80 -10.31 10.38
C GLU A 141 -7.99 -9.84 9.50
N PRO A 142 -8.54 -10.68 8.60
CA PRO A 142 -9.62 -10.27 7.71
C PRO A 142 -10.95 -10.00 8.44
N THR A 143 -11.42 -8.75 8.39
CA THR A 143 -12.75 -8.38 8.90
C THR A 143 -13.88 -8.72 7.92
N TYR A 144 -13.57 -8.84 6.62
CA TYR A 144 -14.48 -9.28 5.56
C TYR A 144 -13.77 -10.13 4.48
N ALA A 145 -14.52 -10.63 3.50
CA ALA A 145 -13.97 -11.42 2.40
C ALA A 145 -13.55 -10.50 1.22
N ALA A 146 -12.45 -9.76 1.39
CA ALA A 146 -11.94 -8.86 0.36
C ALA A 146 -11.42 -9.64 -0.86
N THR A 147 -11.76 -9.21 -2.07
CA THR A 147 -11.17 -9.77 -3.31
C THR A 147 -10.03 -8.93 -3.86
N GLY A 148 -9.84 -7.71 -3.32
CA GLY A 148 -8.80 -6.77 -3.72
C GLY A 148 -7.45 -6.98 -3.03
N TYR A 149 -7.39 -7.82 -2.00
CA TYR A 149 -6.18 -8.05 -1.19
C TYR A 149 -5.56 -9.42 -1.45
N GLY A 150 -4.25 -9.52 -1.21
CA GLY A 150 -3.57 -10.81 -1.09
C GLY A 150 -3.91 -11.50 0.23
N TYR A 151 -3.92 -12.83 0.23
CA TYR A 151 -4.13 -13.67 1.40
C TYR A 151 -2.91 -14.54 1.69
N LEU A 152 -2.53 -14.59 2.95
CA LEU A 152 -1.41 -15.35 3.49
C LEU A 152 -1.97 -16.46 4.38
N LYS A 153 -1.60 -17.71 4.12
CA LYS A 153 -1.89 -18.82 5.01
C LYS A 153 -0.69 -19.03 5.95
N PRO A 154 -0.83 -18.72 7.26
CA PRO A 154 0.24 -18.98 8.21
C PRO A 154 0.52 -20.49 8.36
N GLY A 155 1.79 -20.83 8.40
CA GLY A 155 2.32 -22.19 8.58
C GLY A 155 2.92 -22.38 9.97
N ALA A 156 4.12 -22.94 10.04
CA ALA A 156 4.81 -23.17 11.32
C ALA A 156 5.21 -21.85 11.99
N ALA A 157 5.03 -21.77 13.31
CA ALA A 157 5.51 -20.63 14.08
C ALA A 157 7.04 -20.59 14.07
N VAL A 158 7.60 -19.42 13.81
CA VAL A 158 9.03 -19.15 13.87
C VAL A 158 9.29 -18.15 14.97
N GLY A 159 10.04 -18.56 16.00
CA GLY A 159 10.49 -17.64 17.04
C GLY A 159 11.62 -16.76 16.49
N SER A 160 11.63 -15.49 16.89
CA SER A 160 12.89 -14.72 16.98
C SER A 160 13.57 -15.04 18.32
N ALA A 161 14.88 -14.87 18.39
CA ALA A 161 15.64 -15.18 19.60
C ALA A 161 15.29 -14.23 20.77
N GLY A 162 14.22 -14.51 21.51
CA GLY A 162 13.86 -13.78 22.73
C GLY A 162 12.36 -13.59 22.99
N SER A 163 11.49 -13.81 22.00
CA SER A 163 10.04 -13.52 22.11
C SER A 163 9.16 -14.70 21.73
N GLY A 164 9.32 -15.84 22.41
CA GLY A 164 8.33 -16.94 22.44
C GLY A 164 7.67 -17.28 21.09
N ALA A 165 6.35 -17.51 21.11
CA ALA A 165 5.52 -17.82 19.94
C ALA A 165 5.00 -16.56 19.21
N ASP A 166 5.48 -15.37 19.56
CA ASP A 166 5.02 -14.07 19.06
C ASP A 166 5.94 -13.49 17.95
N GLY A 167 6.83 -14.32 17.38
CA GLY A 167 7.90 -13.92 16.46
C GLY A 167 7.54 -13.96 14.96
N GLY A 168 6.41 -14.55 14.59
CA GLY A 168 5.97 -14.70 13.20
C GLY A 168 5.74 -16.15 12.77
N TYR A 169 5.34 -16.34 11.52
CA TYR A 169 5.02 -17.65 10.93
C TYR A 169 5.68 -17.78 9.56
N GLU A 170 6.07 -18.99 9.18
CA GLU A 170 6.26 -19.32 7.76
C GLU A 170 4.95 -19.08 7.00
N VAL A 171 5.03 -18.69 5.74
CA VAL A 171 3.86 -18.60 4.86
C VAL A 171 3.74 -19.91 4.09
N GLU A 172 2.74 -20.73 4.42
CA GLU A 172 2.46 -21.98 3.70
C GLU A 172 1.97 -21.70 2.28
N ARG A 173 1.25 -20.58 2.11
CA ARG A 173 0.71 -20.17 0.82
C ARG A 173 0.41 -18.68 0.79
N PHE A 174 0.82 -18.02 -0.29
CA PHE A 174 0.37 -16.69 -0.68
C PHE A 174 -0.61 -16.82 -1.85
N VAL A 175 -1.73 -16.09 -1.82
CA VAL A 175 -2.62 -15.94 -2.98
C VAL A 175 -3.03 -14.48 -3.17
N GLU A 176 -2.65 -13.88 -4.29
CA GLU A 176 -2.98 -12.50 -4.66
C GLU A 176 -4.38 -12.41 -5.29
N LYS A 177 -5.23 -11.55 -4.71
CA LYS A 177 -6.56 -11.17 -5.24
C LYS A 177 -7.44 -12.36 -5.64
N PRO A 178 -7.87 -13.19 -4.66
CA PRO A 178 -8.70 -14.36 -4.94
C PRO A 178 -10.12 -13.98 -5.37
N ASP A 179 -10.82 -14.94 -5.99
CA ASP A 179 -12.27 -14.81 -6.22
C ASP A 179 -13.05 -14.77 -4.89
N ALA A 180 -14.30 -14.27 -4.93
CA ALA A 180 -15.12 -14.09 -3.74
C ALA A 180 -15.34 -15.37 -2.93
N GLY A 181 -15.45 -16.52 -3.60
CA GLY A 181 -15.62 -17.81 -2.93
C GLY A 181 -14.33 -18.26 -2.22
N ALA A 182 -13.18 -18.00 -2.82
CA ALA A 182 -11.88 -18.23 -2.21
C ALA A 182 -11.60 -17.27 -1.05
N ALA A 183 -11.88 -15.97 -1.19
CA ALA A 183 -11.74 -14.97 -0.12
C ALA A 183 -12.54 -15.35 1.13
N ALA A 184 -13.80 -15.79 0.95
CA ALA A 184 -14.65 -16.24 2.05
C ALA A 184 -14.04 -17.45 2.77
N ARG A 185 -13.56 -18.45 2.02
CA ARG A 185 -12.87 -19.62 2.59
C ARG A 185 -11.60 -19.22 3.32
N TYR A 186 -10.76 -18.35 2.76
CA TYR A 186 -9.50 -17.97 3.39
C TYR A 186 -9.71 -17.29 4.73
N ARG A 187 -10.70 -16.38 4.82
CA ARG A 187 -11.10 -15.79 6.10
C ARG A 187 -11.54 -16.85 7.12
N GLU A 188 -12.37 -17.82 6.73
CA GLU A 188 -12.82 -18.89 7.62
C GLU A 188 -11.69 -19.80 8.12
N HIS A 189 -10.60 -19.91 7.36
CA HIS A 189 -9.46 -20.79 7.67
C HIS A 189 -8.29 -20.05 8.35
N GLY A 190 -8.52 -18.84 8.88
CA GLY A 190 -7.50 -18.07 9.60
C GLY A 190 -6.35 -17.56 8.73
N CYS A 191 -6.60 -17.37 7.42
CA CYS A 191 -5.64 -16.66 6.58
C CYS A 191 -5.64 -15.16 6.94
N LEU A 192 -4.50 -14.51 6.72
CA LEU A 192 -4.29 -13.09 6.95
C LEU A 192 -4.33 -12.33 5.62
N TRP A 193 -4.73 -11.07 5.62
CA TRP A 193 -4.50 -10.17 4.50
C TRP A 193 -3.03 -9.77 4.42
N ASN A 194 -2.49 -9.69 3.21
CA ASN A 194 -1.20 -9.04 2.95
C ASN A 194 -1.37 -7.51 3.06
N ALA A 195 -0.69 -6.87 4.02
CA ALA A 195 -0.76 -5.42 4.21
C ALA A 195 0.07 -4.62 3.18
N GLY A 196 0.80 -5.31 2.30
CA GLY A 196 1.72 -4.67 1.33
C GLY A 196 2.96 -4.06 1.95
N THR A 197 3.21 -4.30 3.24
CA THR A 197 4.46 -3.92 3.93
C THR A 197 5.39 -5.12 3.96
N PHE A 198 6.62 -4.93 3.48
CA PHE A 198 7.60 -5.99 3.33
C PHE A 198 8.94 -5.63 3.96
N VAL A 199 9.65 -6.63 4.49
CA VAL A 199 10.94 -6.46 5.15
C VAL A 199 11.93 -7.53 4.68
N TRP A 200 13.11 -7.10 4.22
CA TRP A 200 14.18 -7.99 3.76
C TRP A 200 15.53 -7.26 3.70
N THR A 201 16.63 -8.01 3.69
CA THR A 201 17.91 -7.48 3.20
C THR A 201 17.88 -7.43 1.67
N PRO A 202 18.60 -6.50 1.02
CA PRO A 202 18.70 -6.49 -0.44
C PRO A 202 19.21 -7.80 -1.01
N ASP A 203 20.16 -8.46 -0.34
CA ASP A 203 20.72 -9.72 -0.81
C ASP A 203 19.71 -10.87 -0.76
N ALA A 204 18.90 -10.96 0.30
CA ALA A 204 17.83 -11.95 0.38
C ALA A 204 16.79 -11.73 -0.73
N PHE A 205 16.35 -10.48 -0.93
CA PHE A 205 15.42 -10.13 -2.00
C PHE A 205 16.00 -10.44 -3.39
N LEU A 206 17.21 -9.96 -3.69
CA LEU A 206 17.84 -10.15 -4.99
C LEU A 206 18.19 -11.62 -5.24
N SER A 207 18.48 -12.42 -4.21
CA SER A 207 18.66 -13.86 -4.36
C SER A 207 17.36 -14.53 -4.80
N ALA A 208 16.24 -14.25 -4.13
CA ALA A 208 14.95 -14.81 -4.50
C ALA A 208 14.48 -14.30 -5.88
N ALA A 209 14.70 -13.01 -6.19
CA ALA A 209 14.33 -12.41 -7.47
C ALA A 209 15.09 -13.02 -8.68
N ARG A 210 16.30 -13.56 -8.49
CA ARG A 210 17.04 -14.27 -9.56
C ARG A 210 16.39 -15.58 -9.98
N GLU A 211 15.53 -16.14 -9.14
CA GLU A 211 14.86 -17.41 -9.39
C GLU A 211 13.38 -17.21 -9.75
N SER A 212 12.94 -15.97 -9.93
CA SER A 212 11.55 -15.60 -10.18
C SER A 212 11.35 -14.91 -11.53
N ALA A 213 10.13 -14.43 -11.79
CA ALA A 213 9.81 -13.61 -12.96
C ALA A 213 10.66 -12.32 -13.07
N LEU A 214 11.30 -11.88 -11.97
CA LEU A 214 12.13 -10.68 -11.90
C LEU A 214 13.58 -10.92 -12.37
N ALA A 215 13.97 -12.17 -12.62
CA ALA A 215 15.34 -12.54 -12.97
C ALA A 215 15.95 -11.75 -14.16
N PRO A 216 15.21 -11.45 -15.25
CA PRO A 216 15.73 -10.64 -16.36
C PRO A 216 16.19 -9.25 -15.91
N LEU A 217 15.43 -8.58 -15.04
CA LEU A 217 15.77 -7.26 -14.53
C LEU A 217 17.01 -7.33 -13.63
N VAL A 218 17.09 -8.32 -12.73
CA VAL A 218 18.27 -8.50 -11.87
C VAL A 218 19.54 -8.70 -12.69
N ALA A 219 19.45 -9.47 -13.79
CA ALA A 219 20.58 -9.69 -14.70
C ALA A 219 20.99 -8.41 -15.44
N ALA A 220 20.03 -7.63 -15.94
CA ALA A 220 20.30 -6.38 -16.65
C ALA A 220 20.96 -5.33 -15.72
N LEU A 221 20.42 -5.15 -14.51
CA LEU A 221 21.00 -4.27 -13.50
C LEU A 221 22.44 -4.71 -13.13
N GLY A 222 22.65 -6.01 -12.91
CA GLY A 222 23.98 -6.55 -12.60
C GLY A 222 25.01 -6.39 -13.73
N ALA A 223 24.56 -6.30 -14.98
CA ALA A 223 25.41 -6.03 -16.15
C ALA A 223 25.70 -4.54 -16.36
N GLY A 224 25.05 -3.64 -15.61
CA GLY A 224 25.13 -2.20 -15.82
C GLY A 224 24.45 -1.74 -17.11
N ASP A 225 23.36 -2.43 -17.51
CA ASP A 225 22.56 -2.03 -18.66
C ASP A 225 21.99 -0.61 -18.46
N PRO A 226 22.10 0.31 -19.43
CA PRO A 226 21.50 1.65 -19.33
C PRO A 226 19.97 1.65 -19.38
N GLU A 227 19.34 0.61 -19.93
CA GLU A 227 17.87 0.48 -20.05
C GLU A 227 17.38 -0.86 -19.45
N PRO A 228 17.65 -1.13 -18.16
CA PRO A 228 17.45 -2.46 -17.59
C PRO A 228 15.97 -2.86 -17.51
N PHE A 229 15.07 -1.89 -17.53
CA PHE A 229 13.63 -2.14 -17.46
C PHE A 229 13.08 -2.73 -18.77
N ASP A 230 13.74 -2.59 -19.92
CA ASP A 230 13.33 -3.23 -21.18
C ASP A 230 13.31 -4.76 -21.09
N ALA A 231 14.06 -5.33 -20.14
CA ALA A 231 14.12 -6.76 -19.91
C ALA A 231 12.88 -7.34 -19.19
N ILE A 232 11.98 -6.48 -18.66
CA ILE A 232 10.86 -6.91 -17.81
C ILE A 232 9.55 -6.22 -18.19
N GLY A 233 8.44 -6.95 -18.04
CA GLY A 233 7.09 -6.41 -18.15
C GLY A 233 6.54 -5.93 -16.80
N ALA A 234 5.35 -5.32 -16.80
CA ALA A 234 4.71 -4.92 -15.55
C ALA A 234 4.30 -6.15 -14.73
N VAL A 235 4.74 -6.22 -13.46
CA VAL A 235 4.41 -7.32 -12.54
C VAL A 235 4.53 -6.86 -11.08
N SER A 236 3.54 -7.16 -10.25
CA SER A 236 3.62 -6.87 -8.82
C SER A 236 4.63 -7.78 -8.13
N VAL A 237 5.19 -7.36 -6.99
CA VAL A 237 6.09 -8.21 -6.18
C VAL A 237 5.38 -9.45 -5.64
N ASP A 238 4.07 -9.33 -5.38
CA ASP A 238 3.24 -10.43 -4.90
C ASP A 238 3.21 -11.58 -5.91
N ARG A 239 2.92 -11.26 -7.18
CA ARG A 239 2.87 -12.23 -8.29
C ARG A 239 4.25 -12.63 -8.81
N GLY A 240 5.14 -11.65 -8.92
CA GLY A 240 6.44 -11.82 -9.56
C GLY A 240 7.50 -12.46 -8.65
N LEU A 241 7.22 -12.59 -7.35
CA LEU A 241 8.16 -13.13 -6.38
C LEU A 241 7.47 -13.90 -5.25
N LEU A 242 6.57 -13.25 -4.48
CA LEU A 242 6.13 -13.79 -3.18
C LEU A 242 5.23 -15.02 -3.28
N GLU A 243 4.45 -15.18 -4.34
CA GLU A 243 3.63 -16.38 -4.56
C GLU A 243 4.45 -17.66 -4.80
N GLU A 244 5.68 -17.52 -5.29
CA GLU A 244 6.54 -18.66 -5.67
C GLU A 244 7.76 -18.84 -4.74
N ALA A 245 8.08 -17.84 -3.92
CA ALA A 245 9.23 -17.89 -3.03
C ALA A 245 9.03 -18.86 -1.83
N GLU A 246 10.07 -19.62 -1.49
CA GLU A 246 10.02 -20.61 -0.41
C GLU A 246 10.36 -20.03 0.97
N ASN A 247 10.99 -18.86 1.04
CA ASN A 247 11.48 -18.22 2.26
C ASN A 247 10.63 -17.02 2.71
N VAL A 248 9.31 -17.15 2.59
CA VAL A 248 8.35 -16.09 2.96
C VAL A 248 7.83 -16.28 4.39
N PHE A 249 7.80 -15.19 5.15
CA PHE A 249 7.31 -15.17 6.52
C PHE A 249 6.28 -14.06 6.73
N VAL A 250 5.43 -14.22 7.74
CA VAL A 250 4.42 -13.23 8.12
C VAL A 250 4.50 -12.93 9.61
N VAL A 251 4.51 -11.64 9.96
CA VAL A 251 4.26 -11.15 11.31
C VAL A 251 2.81 -10.66 11.37
N PRO A 252 1.93 -11.31 12.15
CA PRO A 252 0.56 -10.82 12.31
C PRO A 252 0.54 -9.48 13.05
N THR A 253 -0.29 -8.56 12.58
CA THR A 253 -0.52 -7.25 13.20
C THR A 253 -1.96 -7.14 13.68
N GLY A 254 -2.13 -6.57 14.87
CA GLY A 254 -3.44 -6.20 15.43
C GLY A 254 -3.84 -4.75 15.12
N VAL A 255 -3.04 -4.04 14.32
CA VAL A 255 -3.27 -2.63 14.00
C VAL A 255 -4.40 -2.50 12.99
N GLU A 256 -5.30 -1.55 13.21
CA GLU A 256 -6.32 -1.17 12.22
C GLU A 256 -5.63 -0.72 10.92
N TRP A 257 -6.00 -1.33 9.81
CA TRP A 257 -5.37 -1.12 8.51
C TRP A 257 -6.40 -1.14 7.40
N ASP A 258 -6.24 -0.26 6.42
CA ASP A 258 -7.00 -0.27 5.17
C ASP A 258 -6.17 0.31 4.02
N ASP A 259 -6.33 -0.20 2.81
CA ASP A 259 -5.60 0.30 1.64
C ASP A 259 -6.19 1.60 1.08
N LEU A 260 -7.35 2.06 1.58
CA LEU A 260 -8.11 3.20 1.04
C LEU A 260 -8.29 3.10 -0.48
N GLY A 261 -8.58 1.90 -0.98
CA GLY A 261 -8.65 1.60 -2.42
C GLY A 261 -9.86 2.21 -3.13
N THR A 262 -10.95 2.44 -2.41
CA THR A 262 -12.24 2.96 -2.90
C THR A 262 -12.88 3.87 -1.85
N TRP A 263 -13.87 4.67 -2.24
CA TRP A 263 -14.51 5.62 -1.31
C TRP A 263 -15.26 4.97 -0.15
N ASP A 264 -15.83 3.77 -0.32
CA ASP A 264 -16.48 3.03 0.76
C ASP A 264 -15.51 2.61 1.88
N ALA A 265 -14.19 2.65 1.61
CA ALA A 265 -13.17 2.43 2.63
C ALA A 265 -13.26 3.39 3.80
N LEU A 266 -13.79 4.60 3.59
CA LEU A 266 -13.98 5.58 4.66
C LEU A 266 -14.91 5.05 5.77
N GLU A 267 -15.86 4.17 5.46
CA GLU A 267 -16.71 3.52 6.47
C GLU A 267 -15.94 2.67 7.47
N ARG A 268 -14.76 2.20 7.09
CA ARG A 268 -13.92 1.34 7.93
C ARG A 268 -12.93 2.12 8.78
N VAL A 269 -12.65 3.38 8.43
CA VAL A 269 -11.58 4.18 9.06
C VAL A 269 -12.06 5.49 9.68
N ARG A 270 -13.32 5.87 9.47
CA ARG A 270 -13.96 7.05 10.06
C ARG A 270 -15.20 6.65 10.85
N PRO A 271 -15.53 7.37 11.94
CA PRO A 271 -16.78 7.15 12.64
C PRO A 271 -17.96 7.59 11.78
N ALA A 272 -19.03 6.78 11.78
CA ALA A 272 -20.31 7.17 11.21
C ALA A 272 -21.16 7.97 12.20
N ASP A 273 -22.08 8.78 11.69
CA ASP A 273 -23.11 9.45 12.48
C ASP A 273 -24.26 8.49 12.89
N GLY A 274 -25.32 9.04 13.48
CA GLY A 274 -26.48 8.25 13.94
C GLY A 274 -27.27 7.54 12.84
N ASP A 275 -27.15 8.02 11.60
CA ASP A 275 -27.85 7.50 10.41
C ASP A 275 -26.91 6.70 9.50
N GLY A 276 -25.69 6.41 9.99
CA GLY A 276 -24.69 5.64 9.27
C GLY A 276 -23.94 6.42 8.19
N ASN A 277 -24.04 7.76 8.15
CA ASN A 277 -23.27 8.55 7.20
C ASN A 277 -21.84 8.77 7.69
N VAL A 278 -20.90 8.76 6.76
CA VAL A 278 -19.49 9.05 7.01
C VAL A 278 -19.11 10.33 6.29
N VAL A 279 -18.47 11.25 7.02
CA VAL A 279 -18.04 12.55 6.50
C VAL A 279 -16.53 12.69 6.60
N ASP A 280 -15.88 12.98 5.48
CA ASP A 280 -14.46 13.32 5.36
C ASP A 280 -14.33 14.70 4.71
N GLY A 281 -14.39 15.76 5.53
CA GLY A 281 -14.43 17.15 5.05
C GLY A 281 -15.64 17.91 5.60
N ASP A 282 -16.17 18.85 4.81
CA ASP A 282 -17.32 19.68 5.19
C ASP A 282 -18.58 19.25 4.42
N ALA A 283 -19.55 18.69 5.15
CA ALA A 283 -20.79 18.20 4.56
C ALA A 283 -22.00 18.31 5.49
N LEU A 284 -23.19 18.38 4.88
CA LEU A 284 -24.49 18.31 5.55
C LEU A 284 -25.30 17.14 5.00
N ALA A 285 -25.69 16.22 5.87
CA ALA A 285 -26.68 15.19 5.59
C ALA A 285 -28.03 15.57 6.23
N LEU A 286 -29.09 15.65 5.43
CA LEU A 286 -30.46 15.91 5.91
C LEU A 286 -31.38 14.80 5.39
N ASP A 287 -32.00 14.05 6.28
CA ASP A 287 -32.82 12.88 5.90
C ASP A 287 -32.05 11.93 4.95
N ALA A 288 -30.78 11.67 5.26
CA ALA A 288 -29.89 10.82 4.46
C ALA A 288 -29.27 9.72 5.32
N GLU A 289 -29.10 8.54 4.74
CA GLU A 289 -28.70 7.33 5.46
C GLU A 289 -27.58 6.58 4.73
N GLY A 290 -26.59 6.08 5.47
CA GLY A 290 -25.53 5.22 4.92
C GLY A 290 -24.69 5.84 3.81
N CYS A 291 -24.57 7.16 3.72
CA CYS A 291 -23.80 7.85 2.68
C CYS A 291 -22.33 8.07 3.08
N VAL A 292 -21.44 8.12 2.09
CA VAL A 292 -20.05 8.57 2.26
C VAL A 292 -19.89 9.92 1.56
N LEU A 293 -19.60 10.96 2.33
CA LEU A 293 -19.47 12.34 1.85
C LEU A 293 -18.02 12.79 2.04
N ALA A 294 -17.32 13.08 0.96
CA ALA A 294 -15.90 13.46 1.01
C ALA A 294 -15.65 14.76 0.26
N THR A 295 -14.95 15.70 0.87
CA THR A 295 -14.63 16.99 0.24
C THR A 295 -13.17 17.39 0.46
N ASP A 296 -12.62 18.13 -0.49
CA ASP A 296 -11.43 18.94 -0.21
C ASP A 296 -11.75 20.07 0.78
N ALA A 297 -10.70 20.78 1.24
CA ALA A 297 -10.81 21.79 2.29
C ALA A 297 -11.60 23.04 1.90
N ASP A 298 -11.78 23.29 0.59
CA ASP A 298 -12.44 24.49 0.06
C ASP A 298 -13.86 24.21 -0.45
N SER A 299 -14.33 22.97 -0.31
CA SER A 299 -15.62 22.50 -0.81
C SER A 299 -16.59 22.16 0.32
N HIS A 300 -17.89 22.34 0.04
CA HIS A 300 -18.98 21.90 0.90
C HIS A 300 -19.98 21.09 0.08
N VAL A 301 -20.55 20.03 0.67
CA VAL A 301 -21.63 19.27 0.03
C VAL A 301 -22.82 19.08 0.96
N SER A 302 -24.03 19.30 0.45
CA SER A 302 -25.27 18.94 1.14
C SER A 302 -26.01 17.86 0.38
N VAL A 303 -26.45 16.82 1.08
CA VAL A 303 -27.30 15.75 0.55
C VAL A 303 -28.62 15.71 1.30
N VAL A 304 -29.72 15.53 0.57
CA VAL A 304 -31.07 15.57 1.14
C VAL A 304 -31.92 14.43 0.59
N GLY A 305 -32.46 13.57 1.47
CA GLY A 305 -33.40 12.52 1.07
C GLY A 305 -32.79 11.39 0.24
N VAL A 306 -31.51 11.06 0.45
CA VAL A 306 -30.78 10.05 -0.32
C VAL A 306 -30.13 9.02 0.61
N SER A 307 -29.89 7.81 0.08
CA SER A 307 -29.28 6.72 0.85
C SER A 307 -28.23 5.98 0.03
N ASP A 308 -27.25 5.40 0.71
CA ASP A 308 -26.23 4.51 0.13
C ASP A 308 -25.48 5.10 -1.08
N LEU A 309 -25.16 6.41 -1.02
CA LEU A 309 -24.37 7.11 -2.03
C LEU A 309 -22.98 7.44 -1.51
N VAL A 310 -22.00 7.37 -2.40
CA VAL A 310 -20.75 8.12 -2.29
C VAL A 310 -20.93 9.44 -3.02
N VAL A 311 -20.65 10.56 -2.35
CA VAL A 311 -20.56 11.89 -2.96
C VAL A 311 -19.19 12.47 -2.62
N ALA A 312 -18.35 12.63 -3.64
CA ALA A 312 -16.99 13.15 -3.47
C ALA A 312 -16.79 14.44 -4.28
N VAL A 313 -16.29 15.50 -3.65
CA VAL A 313 -16.03 16.81 -4.26
C VAL A 313 -14.58 17.20 -4.05
N HIS A 314 -13.78 17.18 -5.11
CA HIS A 314 -12.36 17.54 -5.05
C HIS A 314 -11.96 18.30 -6.30
N ASP A 315 -11.15 19.35 -6.15
CA ASP A 315 -10.63 20.21 -7.21
C ASP A 315 -11.74 20.72 -8.15
N GLY A 316 -12.90 21.07 -7.58
CA GLY A 316 -14.06 21.55 -8.35
C GLY A 316 -14.78 20.49 -9.19
N ARG A 317 -14.40 19.22 -9.06
CA ARG A 317 -15.06 18.07 -9.70
C ARG A 317 -15.93 17.34 -8.69
N VAL A 318 -17.02 16.74 -9.18
CA VAL A 318 -17.98 16.00 -8.36
C VAL A 318 -18.15 14.59 -8.90
N LEU A 319 -18.08 13.61 -8.01
CA LEU A 319 -18.49 12.23 -8.25
C LEU A 319 -19.72 11.92 -7.39
N VAL A 320 -20.70 11.26 -8.00
CA VAL A 320 -21.82 10.62 -7.29
C VAL A 320 -21.95 9.20 -7.81
N VAL A 321 -21.91 8.23 -6.91
CA VAL A 321 -22.02 6.81 -7.28
C VAL A 321 -22.73 6.04 -6.16
N PRO A 322 -23.57 5.03 -6.46
CA PRO A 322 -24.04 4.11 -5.43
C PRO A 322 -22.86 3.47 -4.72
N LYS A 323 -22.91 3.38 -3.39
CA LYS A 323 -21.79 2.91 -2.57
C LYS A 323 -21.32 1.50 -2.97
N HIS A 324 -22.25 0.60 -3.30
CA HIS A 324 -21.95 -0.75 -3.77
C HIS A 324 -21.28 -0.82 -5.15
N GLU A 325 -21.24 0.29 -5.90
CA GLU A 325 -20.56 0.42 -7.19
C GLU A 325 -19.26 1.24 -7.10
N ALA A 326 -18.71 1.50 -5.91
CA ALA A 326 -17.51 2.33 -5.74
C ALA A 326 -16.30 1.85 -6.56
N GLU A 327 -16.15 0.54 -6.82
CA GLU A 327 -15.11 0.00 -7.71
C GLU A 327 -15.23 0.49 -9.17
N ARG A 328 -16.44 0.84 -9.63
CA ARG A 328 -16.70 1.31 -11.00
C ARG A 328 -16.20 2.73 -11.24
N VAL A 329 -15.76 3.45 -10.22
CA VAL A 329 -15.13 4.78 -10.37
C VAL A 329 -13.92 4.72 -11.31
N ARG A 330 -13.20 3.59 -11.36
CA ARG A 330 -12.12 3.37 -12.32
C ARG A 330 -12.58 3.44 -13.79
N GLU A 331 -13.82 3.03 -14.09
CA GLU A 331 -14.41 3.10 -15.44
C GLU A 331 -14.65 4.57 -15.82
N ALA A 332 -15.18 5.35 -14.88
CA ALA A 332 -15.38 6.78 -15.08
C ALA A 332 -14.05 7.52 -15.27
N PHE A 333 -13.02 7.17 -14.49
CA PHE A 333 -11.68 7.73 -14.65
C PHE A 333 -11.11 7.43 -16.05
N ALA A 334 -11.15 6.17 -16.49
CA ALA A 334 -10.64 5.78 -17.80
C ALA A 334 -11.37 6.49 -18.96
N GLU A 335 -12.69 6.63 -18.87
CA GLU A 335 -13.48 7.34 -19.88
C GLU A 335 -13.15 8.85 -19.91
N LEU A 336 -12.92 9.48 -18.76
CA LEU A 336 -12.49 10.88 -18.70
C LEU A 336 -11.09 11.07 -19.27
N GLU A 337 -10.18 10.13 -19.02
CA GLU A 337 -8.82 10.13 -19.59
C GLU A 337 -8.86 10.05 -21.11
N GLU A 338 -9.62 9.10 -21.67
CA GLU A 338 -9.77 8.93 -23.12
C GLU A 338 -10.32 10.20 -23.79
N ARG A 339 -11.18 10.95 -23.08
CA ARG A 339 -11.77 12.20 -23.56
C ARG A 339 -10.89 13.44 -23.33
N GLY A 340 -9.74 13.30 -22.65
CA GLY A 340 -8.88 14.44 -22.28
C GLY A 340 -9.57 15.40 -21.28
N MET A 341 -10.35 14.84 -20.36
CA MET A 341 -11.17 15.57 -19.39
C MET A 341 -10.70 15.38 -17.95
N LEU A 342 -9.54 14.77 -17.70
CA LEU A 342 -8.91 14.69 -16.37
C LEU A 342 -8.15 15.97 -16.01
#